data_AF-C4GEA0-F1
#
_entry.id   AF-C4GEA0-F1
#
_cell.length_a   1.000
_cell.length_b   1.000
_cell.length_c   1.000
_cell.angle_alpha   90.00
_cell.angle_beta   90.00
_cell.angle_gamma   90.00
#
_symmetry.space_group_name_H-M   'P 1'
#
loop_
_entity.id
_entity.type
_entity.pdbx_description
1 polymer ?
#
loop_
_entity_poly.entity_id
_entity_poly.type
_entity_poly.pdbx_seq_one_letter_code
_entity_poly.pdbx_strand_id
1 'polypeptide(L)'
;MFGRRKKRIESMIRRQWGCDPRDLPTAYMVEDRMKSIRMYQEEYGQDGIDAITWSDLEMDEVFYRINNTRSFVGEQVLYRQLHEPGTGERQQLFSKLVSAFAKDEKRRLVFERKFCGIGKRQSSYFLPLMLKMLDDRGWAELVFYRLLQLLFICAILGTFLFRLPQASFFLILMVSCNLTIYIIKKEKQEYTFYSLYDVCVIVKFCRYLEKNWPLDDVSCAEEIRKDLKN
;
A
#
# COMPACT_ATOMS: atom_id res chain seq x y z
N MET A 1 -9.02 -2.23 -28.13
CA MET A 1 -7.86 -2.78 -27.38
C MET A 1 -8.20 -3.27 -25.96
N PHE A 2 -9.06 -2.57 -25.20
CA PHE A 2 -9.43 -2.92 -23.79
C PHE A 2 -10.08 -4.31 -23.58
N GLY A 3 -10.91 -4.79 -24.51
CA GLY A 3 -11.59 -6.09 -24.37
C GLY A 3 -10.66 -7.31 -24.38
N ARG A 4 -9.54 -7.25 -25.13
CA ARG A 4 -8.55 -8.35 -25.20
C ARG A 4 -7.79 -8.52 -23.89
N ARG A 5 -7.39 -7.41 -23.25
CA ARG A 5 -6.72 -7.42 -21.93
C ARG A 5 -7.64 -7.99 -20.86
N LYS A 6 -8.92 -7.59 -20.84
CA LYS A 6 -9.91 -8.11 -19.90
C LYS A 6 -10.07 -9.63 -20.02
N LYS A 7 -10.29 -10.15 -21.25
CA LYS A 7 -10.42 -11.59 -21.49
C LYS A 7 -9.18 -12.36 -21.05
N ARG A 8 -7.97 -11.84 -21.30
CA ARG A 8 -6.70 -12.46 -20.89
C ARG A 8 -6.55 -12.56 -19.36
N ILE A 9 -6.94 -11.50 -18.64
CA ILE A 9 -6.90 -11.49 -17.18
C ILE A 9 -7.91 -12.51 -16.62
N GLU A 10 -9.13 -12.52 -17.14
CA GLU A 10 -10.15 -13.48 -16.70
C GLU A 10 -9.76 -14.93 -16.99
N SER A 11 -9.17 -15.23 -18.16
CA SER A 11 -8.67 -16.57 -18.46
C SER A 11 -7.52 -16.99 -17.55
N MET A 12 -6.61 -16.06 -17.22
CA MET A 12 -5.52 -16.30 -16.29
C MET A 12 -6.04 -16.62 -14.89
N ILE A 13 -6.99 -15.82 -14.40
CA ILE A 13 -7.61 -16.02 -13.08
C ILE A 13 -8.29 -17.39 -13.00
N ARG A 14 -9.09 -17.75 -14.01
CA ARG A 14 -9.76 -19.06 -14.07
C ARG A 14 -8.76 -20.22 -14.06
N ARG A 15 -7.66 -20.10 -14.83
CA ARG A 15 -6.64 -21.15 -14.91
C ARG A 15 -5.91 -21.36 -13.58
N GLN A 16 -5.73 -20.29 -12.79
CA GLN A 16 -4.98 -20.34 -11.54
C GLN A 16 -5.85 -20.70 -10.34
N TRP A 17 -7.17 -20.74 -10.51
CA TRP A 17 -8.08 -21.08 -9.43
C TRP A 17 -7.87 -22.52 -8.96
N GLY A 18 -7.54 -22.70 -7.68
CA GLY A 18 -7.28 -24.01 -7.08
C GLY A 18 -5.90 -24.61 -7.39
N CYS A 19 -5.04 -23.89 -8.11
CA CYS A 19 -3.65 -24.28 -8.31
C CYS A 19 -2.77 -23.86 -7.11
N ASP A 20 -1.70 -24.62 -6.86
CA ASP A 20 -0.64 -24.19 -5.95
C ASP A 20 0.09 -22.99 -6.58
N PRO A 21 0.15 -21.82 -5.90
CA PRO A 21 0.87 -20.65 -6.41
C PRO A 21 2.35 -20.91 -6.69
N ARG A 22 2.95 -21.90 -6.04
CA ARG A 22 4.36 -22.28 -6.23
C ARG A 22 4.61 -22.92 -7.60
N ASP A 23 3.60 -23.53 -8.20
CA ASP A 23 3.68 -24.09 -9.56
C ASP A 23 3.55 -23.02 -10.65
N LEU A 24 3.24 -21.77 -10.27
CA LEU A 24 3.09 -20.68 -11.22
C LEU A 24 4.45 -20.12 -11.61
N PRO A 25 4.64 -19.70 -12.87
CA PRO A 25 5.89 -19.05 -13.30
C PRO A 25 6.26 -17.81 -12.49
N THR A 26 5.32 -17.21 -11.76
CA THR A 26 5.53 -16.02 -10.93
C THR A 26 5.85 -16.32 -9.46
N ALA A 27 6.02 -17.60 -9.09
CA ALA A 27 6.26 -18.02 -7.71
C ALA A 27 7.48 -17.33 -7.08
N TYR A 28 8.61 -17.33 -7.81
CA TYR A 28 9.87 -16.67 -7.38
C TYR A 28 9.68 -15.20 -6.98
N MET A 29 8.74 -14.51 -7.62
CA MET A 29 8.51 -13.10 -7.33
C MET A 29 7.94 -12.88 -5.92
N VAL A 30 7.29 -13.87 -5.32
CA VAL A 30 6.74 -13.75 -3.95
C VAL A 30 7.86 -13.79 -2.92
N GLU A 31 8.85 -14.68 -3.10
CA GLU A 31 10.04 -14.78 -2.24
C GLU A 31 10.80 -13.45 -2.21
N ASP A 32 11.03 -12.84 -3.38
CA ASP A 32 11.67 -11.52 -3.50
C ASP A 32 10.91 -10.41 -2.73
N ARG A 33 9.58 -10.55 -2.64
CA ARG A 33 8.70 -9.58 -1.95
C ARG A 33 8.51 -9.86 -0.48
N MET A 34 8.98 -11.00 0.05
CA MET A 34 8.69 -11.42 1.42
C MET A 34 9.06 -10.35 2.45
N LYS A 35 10.23 -9.71 2.30
CA LYS A 35 10.66 -8.60 3.17
C LYS A 35 9.63 -7.45 3.21
N SER A 36 9.03 -7.12 2.07
CA SER A 36 8.04 -6.04 1.97
C SER A 36 6.64 -6.46 2.41
N ILE A 37 6.32 -7.75 2.31
CA ILE A 37 5.07 -8.32 2.84
C ILE A 37 5.06 -8.25 4.37
N ARG A 38 6.18 -8.61 5.01
CA ARG A 38 6.36 -8.62 6.47
C ARG A 38 6.16 -7.25 7.13
N MET A 39 6.54 -6.18 6.43
CA MET A 39 6.48 -4.80 6.93
C MET A 39 5.13 -4.44 7.58
N TYR A 40 4.02 -4.89 7.01
CA TYR A 40 2.71 -4.59 7.58
C TYR A 40 2.46 -5.28 8.92
N GLN A 41 2.91 -6.53 9.05
CA GLN A 41 2.85 -7.27 10.31
C GLN A 41 3.79 -6.69 11.35
N GLU A 42 5.00 -6.31 10.96
CA GLU A 42 5.99 -5.71 11.87
C GLU A 42 5.51 -4.36 12.43
N GLU A 43 4.80 -3.56 11.63
CA GLU A 43 4.37 -2.21 12.03
C GLU A 43 2.99 -2.16 12.70
N TYR A 44 2.06 -3.04 12.33
CA TYR A 44 0.67 -3.01 12.78
C TYR A 44 0.19 -4.31 13.46
N GLY A 45 1.06 -5.32 13.50
CA GLY A 45 0.79 -6.58 14.19
C GLY A 45 0.79 -6.41 15.71
N GLN A 46 0.10 -7.33 16.37
CA GLN A 46 0.09 -7.53 17.81
C GLN A 46 0.86 -8.83 18.14
N ASP A 47 1.02 -9.12 19.43
CA ASP A 47 1.62 -10.37 19.92
C ASP A 47 0.77 -11.57 19.51
N GLY A 48 1.06 -12.11 18.32
CA GLY A 48 0.49 -13.31 17.74
C GLY A 48 1.47 -14.49 17.83
N ILE A 49 1.57 -15.26 16.75
CA ILE A 49 2.59 -16.30 16.61
C ILE A 49 3.98 -15.65 16.60
N ASP A 50 4.85 -16.08 17.52
CA ASP A 50 6.21 -15.57 17.62
C ASP A 50 7.13 -16.12 16.51
N ALA A 51 8.27 -15.47 16.30
CA ALA A 51 9.19 -15.81 15.22
C ALA A 51 9.78 -17.22 15.32
N ILE A 52 9.95 -17.78 16.54
CA ILE A 52 10.46 -19.14 16.73
C ILE A 52 9.40 -20.12 16.28
N THR A 53 8.17 -19.98 16.80
CA THR A 53 7.04 -20.83 16.40
C THR A 53 6.75 -20.73 14.90
N TRP A 54 6.84 -19.53 14.32
CA TRP A 54 6.68 -19.33 12.87
C TRP A 54 7.71 -20.13 12.06
N SER A 55 8.97 -20.13 12.52
CA SER A 55 10.06 -20.88 11.89
C SER A 55 9.89 -22.38 12.06
N ASP A 56 9.54 -22.84 13.27
CA ASP A 56 9.35 -24.27 13.58
C ASP A 56 8.23 -24.91 12.74
N LEU A 57 7.21 -24.12 12.40
CA LEU A 57 6.08 -24.54 11.56
C LEU A 57 6.31 -24.32 10.07
N GLU A 58 7.48 -23.82 9.66
CA GLU A 58 7.80 -23.46 8.27
C GLU A 58 6.71 -22.58 7.63
N MET A 59 6.17 -21.62 8.37
CA MET A 59 4.97 -20.89 7.97
C MET A 59 5.14 -20.01 6.72
N ASP A 60 6.39 -19.68 6.35
CA ASP A 60 6.67 -19.05 5.05
C ASP A 60 6.25 -19.97 3.89
N GLU A 61 6.49 -21.29 3.97
CA GLU A 61 6.07 -22.27 2.96
C GLU A 61 4.55 -22.40 2.90
N VAL A 62 3.90 -22.39 4.07
CA VAL A 62 2.44 -22.37 4.18
C VAL A 62 1.90 -21.13 3.48
N PHE A 63 2.48 -19.95 3.74
CA PHE A 63 2.10 -18.71 3.09
C PHE A 63 2.25 -18.80 1.57
N TYR A 64 3.40 -19.27 1.06
CA TYR A 64 3.64 -19.41 -0.39
C TYR A 64 2.61 -20.33 -1.05
N ARG A 65 2.26 -21.43 -0.38
CA ARG A 65 1.29 -22.42 -0.89
C ARG A 65 -0.15 -21.91 -0.95
N ILE A 66 -0.55 -21.01 -0.05
CA ILE A 66 -1.94 -20.53 0.00
C ILE A 66 -2.14 -19.14 -0.62
N ASN A 67 -1.05 -18.40 -0.86
CA ASN A 67 -1.09 -17.02 -1.35
C ASN A 67 -1.53 -16.93 -2.83
N ASN A 68 -2.85 -17.00 -3.03
CA ASN A 68 -3.53 -16.74 -4.30
C ASN A 68 -3.99 -15.28 -4.45
N THR A 69 -3.47 -14.37 -3.62
CA THR A 69 -3.90 -12.97 -3.60
C THR A 69 -3.48 -12.25 -4.87
N ARG A 70 -4.23 -11.20 -5.25
CA ARG A 70 -3.99 -10.44 -6.49
C ARG A 70 -3.48 -9.02 -6.27
N SER A 71 -3.32 -8.62 -5.02
CA SER A 71 -2.93 -7.27 -4.62
C SER A 71 -1.89 -7.31 -3.50
N PHE A 72 -1.06 -6.27 -3.40
CA PHE A 72 -0.08 -6.13 -2.32
C PHE A 72 -0.76 -6.09 -0.94
N VAL A 73 -1.90 -5.39 -0.84
CA VAL A 73 -2.74 -5.34 0.37
C VAL A 73 -3.19 -6.75 0.76
N GLY A 74 -3.61 -7.55 -0.24
CA GLY A 74 -3.98 -8.93 0.00
C GLY A 74 -2.83 -9.78 0.54
N GLU A 75 -1.61 -9.64 -0.01
CA GLU A 75 -0.43 -10.36 0.51
C GLU A 75 -0.12 -9.97 1.96
N GLN A 76 -0.13 -8.67 2.27
CA GLN A 76 0.13 -8.15 3.61
C GLN A 76 -0.94 -8.58 4.62
N VAL A 77 -2.23 -8.50 4.26
CA VAL A 77 -3.34 -8.91 5.13
C VAL A 77 -3.34 -10.43 5.34
N LEU A 78 -3.07 -11.23 4.30
CA LEU A 78 -2.97 -12.68 4.44
C LEU A 78 -1.82 -13.07 5.37
N TYR A 79 -0.65 -12.46 5.19
CA TYR A 79 0.52 -12.73 6.02
C TYR A 79 0.26 -12.39 7.49
N ARG A 80 -0.37 -11.24 7.74
CA ARG A 80 -0.83 -10.85 9.08
C ARG A 80 -1.85 -11.82 9.65
N GLN A 81 -2.84 -12.23 8.86
CA GLN A 81 -3.89 -13.14 9.34
C GLN A 81 -3.34 -14.53 9.73
N LEU A 82 -2.21 -14.95 9.17
CA LEU A 82 -1.51 -16.16 9.60
C LEU A 82 -0.81 -15.99 10.95
N HIS A 83 -0.26 -14.81 11.23
CA HIS A 83 0.33 -14.49 12.54
C HIS A 83 -0.72 -14.24 13.62
N GLU A 84 -1.85 -13.63 13.23
CA GLU A 84 -2.98 -13.27 14.09
C GLU A 84 -4.28 -13.86 13.53
N PRO A 85 -4.56 -15.15 13.80
CA PRO A 85 -5.83 -15.74 13.43
C PRO A 85 -6.98 -14.97 14.08
N GLY A 86 -7.89 -14.43 13.27
CA GLY A 86 -9.04 -13.68 13.78
C GLY A 86 -9.92 -14.53 14.71
N THR A 87 -10.49 -13.90 15.72
CA THR A 87 -11.40 -14.56 16.67
C THR A 87 -12.83 -14.61 16.12
N GLY A 88 -13.62 -15.57 16.63
CA GLY A 88 -15.09 -15.73 16.48
C GLY A 88 -15.73 -15.04 15.26
N GLU A 89 -16.13 -13.78 15.44
CA GLU A 89 -16.86 -12.99 14.43
C GLU A 89 -16.08 -12.83 13.11
N ARG A 90 -14.79 -12.51 13.17
CA ARG A 90 -13.94 -12.35 11.96
C ARG A 90 -13.81 -13.67 11.21
N GLN A 91 -13.69 -14.78 11.93
CA GLN A 91 -13.60 -16.11 11.32
C GLN A 91 -14.94 -16.53 10.68
N GLN A 92 -16.06 -16.23 11.33
CA GLN A 92 -17.39 -16.46 10.76
C GLN A 92 -17.63 -15.62 9.51
N LEU A 93 -17.27 -14.34 9.53
CA LEU A 93 -17.33 -13.45 8.37
C LEU A 93 -16.49 -14.00 7.21
N PHE A 94 -15.25 -14.40 7.48
CA PHE A 94 -14.37 -15.01 6.49
C PHE A 94 -14.99 -16.27 5.87
N SER A 95 -15.53 -17.18 6.69
CA SER A 95 -16.20 -18.39 6.23
C SER A 95 -17.42 -18.11 5.33
N LYS A 96 -18.23 -17.10 5.70
CA LYS A 96 -19.36 -16.62 4.88
C LYS A 96 -18.87 -16.07 3.52
N LEU A 97 -17.81 -15.26 3.51
CA LEU A 97 -17.22 -14.72 2.28
C LEU A 97 -16.66 -15.81 1.38
N VAL A 98 -15.91 -16.77 1.94
CA VAL A 98 -15.38 -17.93 1.21
C VAL A 98 -16.53 -18.70 0.56
N SER A 99 -17.59 -18.98 1.32
CA SER A 99 -18.78 -19.68 0.81
C SER A 99 -19.48 -18.92 -0.31
N ALA A 100 -19.61 -17.59 -0.18
CA ALA A 100 -20.22 -16.75 -1.20
C ALA A 100 -19.42 -16.74 -2.52
N PHE A 101 -18.09 -16.58 -2.44
CA PHE A 101 -17.22 -16.58 -3.62
C PHE A 101 -17.00 -17.98 -4.22
N ALA A 102 -17.14 -19.05 -3.42
CA ALA A 102 -17.10 -20.42 -3.93
C ALA A 102 -18.35 -20.76 -4.77
N LYS A 103 -19.53 -20.28 -4.37
CA LYS A 103 -20.80 -20.54 -5.07
C LYS A 103 -20.98 -19.71 -6.34
N ASP A 104 -20.48 -18.47 -6.39
CA ASP A 104 -20.66 -17.55 -7.51
C ASP A 104 -19.33 -17.19 -8.18
N GLU A 105 -18.92 -18.00 -9.16
CA GLU A 105 -17.69 -17.77 -9.94
C GLU A 105 -17.74 -16.41 -10.67
N LYS A 106 -18.90 -16.01 -11.22
CA LYS A 106 -19.00 -14.76 -11.99
C LYS A 106 -18.69 -13.56 -11.09
N ARG A 107 -19.26 -13.54 -9.88
CA ARG A 107 -18.98 -12.52 -8.87
C ARG A 107 -17.52 -12.57 -8.44
N ARG A 108 -16.99 -13.76 -8.14
CA ARG A 108 -15.56 -13.95 -7.78
C ARG A 108 -14.63 -13.34 -8.82
N LEU A 109 -14.83 -13.62 -10.11
CA LEU A 109 -14.00 -13.10 -11.20
C LEU A 109 -14.06 -11.57 -11.33
N VAL A 110 -15.20 -10.96 -10.99
CA VAL A 110 -15.30 -9.49 -10.96
C VAL A 110 -14.41 -8.93 -9.85
N PHE A 111 -14.44 -9.52 -8.67
CA PHE A 111 -13.62 -9.11 -7.53
C PHE A 111 -12.14 -9.37 -7.76
N GLU A 112 -11.75 -10.57 -8.19
CA GLU A 112 -10.35 -10.90 -8.49
C GLU A 112 -9.75 -9.97 -9.54
N ARG A 113 -10.52 -9.59 -10.56
CA ARG A 113 -10.09 -8.59 -11.55
C ARG A 113 -9.94 -7.19 -10.96
N LYS A 114 -10.79 -6.80 -10.00
CA LYS A 114 -10.63 -5.52 -9.29
C LYS A 114 -9.37 -5.54 -8.42
N PHE A 115 -9.08 -6.65 -7.73
CA PHE A 115 -7.83 -6.83 -7.00
C PHE A 115 -6.60 -6.82 -7.92
N CYS A 116 -6.67 -7.43 -9.12
CA CYS A 116 -5.62 -7.29 -10.14
C CYS A 116 -5.40 -5.82 -10.56
N GLY A 117 -6.42 -4.97 -10.45
CA GLY A 117 -6.32 -3.53 -10.70
C GLY A 117 -5.53 -2.77 -9.64
N ILE A 118 -5.48 -3.29 -8.40
CA ILE A 118 -4.57 -2.81 -7.34
C ILE A 118 -3.15 -3.27 -7.66
N GLY A 119 -2.99 -4.57 -7.92
CA GLY A 119 -1.70 -5.14 -8.33
C GLY A 119 -0.70 -5.26 -7.18
N LYS A 120 0.54 -5.62 -7.55
CA LYS A 120 1.63 -6.01 -6.62
C LYS A 120 2.92 -5.24 -6.90
N ARG A 121 2.85 -3.92 -7.04
CA ARG A 121 4.05 -3.10 -7.30
C ARG A 121 4.89 -3.01 -6.03
N GLN A 122 6.21 -3.14 -6.16
CA GLN A 122 7.13 -3.18 -5.01
C GLN A 122 7.03 -1.92 -4.13
N SER A 123 6.89 -0.74 -4.73
CA SER A 123 6.74 0.52 -3.99
C SER A 123 5.47 0.57 -3.13
N SER A 124 4.43 -0.20 -3.48
CA SER A 124 3.12 -0.15 -2.83
C SER A 124 3.12 -0.79 -1.44
N TYR A 125 4.02 -1.74 -1.18
CA TYR A 125 4.13 -2.40 0.12
C TYR A 125 4.57 -1.45 1.24
N PHE A 126 5.23 -0.34 0.89
CA PHE A 126 5.63 0.71 1.84
C PHE A 126 4.48 1.66 2.19
N LEU A 127 3.28 1.46 1.63
CA LEU A 127 2.11 2.27 1.94
C LEU A 127 1.83 2.41 3.45
N PRO A 128 1.84 1.32 4.26
CA PRO A 128 1.56 1.43 5.69
C PRO A 128 2.59 2.32 6.42
N LEU A 129 3.88 2.12 6.12
CA LEU A 129 4.97 2.95 6.67
C LEU A 129 4.81 4.43 6.28
N MET A 130 4.40 4.70 5.03
CA MET A 130 4.14 6.07 4.60
C MET A 130 2.94 6.69 5.33
N LEU A 131 1.85 5.95 5.53
CA LEU A 131 0.68 6.46 6.27
C LEU A 131 1.07 6.86 7.70
N LYS A 132 1.90 6.07 8.38
CA LYS A 132 2.48 6.41 9.68
C LYS A 132 3.36 7.66 9.63
N MET A 133 4.26 7.77 8.64
CA MET A 133 5.09 8.97 8.45
C MET A 133 4.30 10.25 8.11
N LEU A 134 3.10 10.12 7.52
CA LEU A 134 2.21 11.25 7.27
C LEU A 134 1.55 11.74 8.56
N ASP A 135 1.15 10.80 9.42
CA ASP A 135 0.57 11.11 10.73
C ASP A 135 1.62 11.76 11.66
N ASP A 136 2.85 11.25 11.62
CA ASP A 136 3.98 11.75 12.41
C ASP A 136 4.67 13.01 11.83
N ARG A 137 4.15 13.60 10.73
CA ARG A 137 4.81 14.75 10.08
C ARG A 137 4.65 16.00 10.95
N GLY A 138 5.64 16.21 11.81
CA GLY A 138 5.67 17.32 12.77
C GLY A 138 5.60 18.70 12.10
N TRP A 139 4.84 19.60 12.73
CA TRP A 139 4.74 21.02 12.37
C TRP A 139 6.10 21.70 12.20
N ALA A 140 7.12 21.25 12.92
CA ALA A 140 8.48 21.78 12.86
C ALA A 140 9.13 21.63 11.48
N GLU A 141 8.94 20.50 10.78
CA GLU A 141 9.50 20.33 9.44
C GLU A 141 8.86 21.32 8.45
N LEU A 142 7.53 21.47 8.51
CA LEU A 142 6.80 22.42 7.67
C LEU A 142 7.25 23.87 7.91
N VAL A 143 7.44 24.25 9.17
CA VAL A 143 7.95 25.58 9.55
C VAL A 143 9.38 25.77 9.05
N PHE A 144 10.25 24.77 9.20
CA PHE A 144 11.63 24.82 8.71
C PHE A 144 11.70 25.09 7.21
N TYR A 145 10.89 24.40 6.40
CA TYR A 145 10.86 24.66 4.95
C TYR A 145 10.27 26.03 4.60
N ARG A 146 9.24 26.49 5.31
CA ARG A 146 8.70 27.84 5.09
C ARG A 146 9.71 28.92 5.43
N LEU A 147 10.49 28.74 6.51
CA LEU A 147 11.59 29.63 6.85
C LEU A 147 12.67 29.63 5.77
N LEU A 148 13.03 28.46 5.23
CA LEU A 148 14.02 28.34 4.16
C LEU A 148 13.55 29.03 2.86
N GLN A 149 12.26 28.92 2.53
CA GLN A 149 11.63 29.65 1.41
C GLN A 149 11.63 31.16 1.63
N LEU A 150 11.24 31.62 2.82
CA LEU A 150 11.28 33.04 3.17
C LEU A 150 12.70 33.60 3.11
N LEU A 151 13.68 32.87 3.64
CA LEU A 151 15.10 33.24 3.58
C LEU A 151 15.59 33.37 2.14
N PHE A 152 15.16 32.47 1.26
CA PHE A 152 15.49 32.53 -0.16
C PHE A 152 14.88 33.75 -0.86
N ILE A 153 13.61 34.06 -0.59
CA ILE A 153 12.94 35.27 -1.11
C ILE A 153 13.64 36.53 -0.59
N CYS A 154 13.99 36.57 0.70
CA CYS A 154 14.74 37.67 1.29
C CYS A 154 16.12 37.84 0.64
N ALA A 155 16.82 36.74 0.31
CA ALA A 155 18.09 36.80 -0.40
C ALA A 155 17.93 37.39 -1.82
N ILE A 156 16.88 37.00 -2.55
CA ILE A 156 16.55 37.59 -3.87
C ILE A 156 16.28 39.09 -3.73
N LEU A 157 15.36 39.48 -2.84
CA LEU A 157 15.02 40.90 -2.63
C LEU A 157 16.24 41.72 -2.20
N GLY A 158 17.10 41.15 -1.34
CA GLY A 158 18.34 41.78 -0.90
C GLY A 158 19.31 42.05 -2.05
N THR A 159 19.43 41.14 -3.02
CA THR A 159 20.28 41.40 -4.21
C THR A 159 19.78 42.56 -5.05
N PHE A 160 18.45 42.71 -5.23
CA PHE A 160 17.87 43.80 -6.01
C PHE A 160 17.94 45.16 -5.30
N LEU A 161 17.72 45.20 -3.99
CA LEU A 161 17.64 46.44 -3.21
C LEU A 161 19.01 47.04 -2.90
N PHE A 162 20.00 46.21 -2.51
CA PHE A 162 21.27 46.72 -2.00
C PHE A 162 22.40 46.72 -3.05
N ARG A 163 22.26 46.00 -4.17
CA ARG A 163 23.26 45.89 -5.27
C ARG A 163 24.69 45.63 -4.79
N LEU A 164 24.85 44.88 -3.71
CA LEU A 164 26.15 44.52 -3.14
C LEU A 164 26.67 43.20 -3.75
N PRO A 165 27.95 43.11 -4.15
CA PRO A 165 28.55 41.86 -4.64
C PRO A 165 28.39 40.70 -3.64
N GLN A 166 28.44 41.01 -2.33
CA GLN A 166 28.28 40.04 -1.24
C GLN A 166 26.88 39.42 -1.21
N ALA A 167 25.84 40.17 -1.59
CA ALA A 167 24.46 39.66 -1.64
C ALA A 167 24.30 38.58 -2.72
N SER A 168 25.01 38.73 -3.85
CA SER A 168 24.99 37.75 -4.94
C SER A 168 25.65 36.43 -4.53
N PHE A 169 26.77 36.50 -3.80
CA PHE A 169 27.42 35.31 -3.24
C PHE A 169 26.51 34.58 -2.23
N PHE A 170 25.85 35.31 -1.35
CA PHE A 170 24.89 34.75 -0.39
C PHE A 170 23.71 34.06 -1.08
N LEU A 171 23.20 34.62 -2.18
CA LEU A 171 22.15 34.00 -2.98
C LEU A 171 22.61 32.67 -3.59
N ILE A 172 23.82 32.59 -4.15
CA ILE A 172 24.38 31.34 -4.71
C ILE A 172 24.51 30.26 -3.62
N LEU A 173 24.95 30.65 -2.43
CA LEU A 173 25.03 29.75 -1.28
C LEU A 173 23.63 29.22 -0.90
N MET A 174 22.63 30.10 -0.83
CA MET A 174 21.26 29.72 -0.51
C MET A 174 20.61 28.83 -1.57
N VAL A 175 20.86 29.07 -2.86
CA VAL A 175 20.43 28.17 -3.93
C VAL A 175 21.07 26.80 -3.75
N SER A 176 22.38 26.75 -3.48
CA SER A 176 23.11 25.50 -3.30
C SER A 176 22.58 24.69 -2.11
N CYS A 177 22.37 25.32 -0.95
CA CYS A 177 21.79 24.66 0.22
C CYS A 177 20.37 24.15 -0.06
N ASN A 178 19.51 24.96 -0.68
CA ASN A 178 18.16 24.55 -1.05
C ASN A 178 18.17 23.37 -2.02
N LEU A 179 19.06 23.39 -3.01
CA LEU A 179 19.18 22.33 -4.00
C LEU A 179 19.65 21.02 -3.35
N THR A 180 20.65 21.08 -2.46
CA THR A 180 21.12 19.90 -1.72
C THR A 180 20.02 19.30 -0.84
N ILE A 181 19.29 20.13 -0.09
CA ILE A 181 18.15 19.68 0.74
C ILE A 181 17.06 19.06 -0.15
N TYR A 182 16.77 19.68 -1.30
CA TYR A 182 15.81 19.14 -2.26
C TYR A 182 16.23 17.78 -2.79
N ILE A 183 17.48 17.62 -3.24
CA ILE A 183 17.99 16.35 -3.78
C ILE A 183 17.92 15.24 -2.74
N ILE A 184 18.38 15.50 -1.50
CA ILE A 184 18.33 14.51 -0.41
C ILE A 184 16.89 14.07 -0.13
N LYS A 185 15.92 14.99 -0.21
CA LYS A 185 14.53 14.71 0.14
C LYS A 185 13.65 14.27 -1.03
N LYS A 186 14.13 14.42 -2.27
CA LYS A 186 13.41 14.04 -3.49
C LYS A 186 13.04 12.56 -3.49
N GLU A 187 13.97 11.68 -3.13
CA GLU A 187 13.71 10.24 -3.10
C GLU A 187 12.55 9.89 -2.16
N LYS A 188 12.55 10.43 -0.92
CA LYS A 188 11.47 10.22 0.06
C LYS A 188 10.11 10.71 -0.45
N GLN A 189 10.09 11.78 -1.24
CA GLN A 189 8.86 12.33 -1.83
C GLN A 189 8.33 11.50 -3.01
N GLU A 190 9.19 10.93 -3.86
CA GLU A 190 8.76 10.06 -4.97
C GLU A 190 8.06 8.79 -4.44
N TYR A 191 8.58 8.18 -3.37
CA TYR A 191 7.90 7.07 -2.70
C TYR A 191 6.53 7.47 -2.14
N THR A 192 6.38 8.72 -1.66
CA THR A 192 5.11 9.28 -1.16
C THR A 192 4.09 9.45 -2.30
N PHE A 193 4.52 9.80 -3.52
CA PHE A 193 3.61 9.97 -4.65
C PHE A 193 3.02 8.64 -5.16
N TYR A 194 3.81 7.57 -5.21
CA TYR A 194 3.32 6.26 -5.66
C TYR A 194 2.29 5.67 -4.70
N SER A 195 2.51 5.80 -3.40
CA SER A 195 1.58 5.35 -2.37
C SER A 195 0.30 6.19 -2.33
N LEU A 196 0.32 7.49 -2.66
CA LEU A 196 -0.92 8.28 -2.86
C LEU A 196 -1.80 7.72 -3.97
N TYR A 197 -1.19 7.26 -5.06
CA TYR A 197 -1.92 6.55 -6.12
C TYR A 197 -2.55 5.25 -5.57
N ASP A 198 -1.81 4.49 -4.77
CA ASP A 198 -2.30 3.24 -4.18
C ASP A 198 -3.47 3.49 -3.22
N VAL A 199 -3.41 4.54 -2.38
CA VAL A 199 -4.55 5.00 -1.55
C VAL A 199 -5.75 5.29 -2.42
N CYS A 200 -5.58 6.05 -3.50
CA CYS A 200 -6.68 6.36 -4.42
C CYS A 200 -7.32 5.11 -5.04
N VAL A 201 -6.50 4.11 -5.40
CA VAL A 201 -6.99 2.83 -5.93
C VAL A 201 -7.73 2.03 -4.86
N ILE A 202 -7.21 1.97 -3.63
CA ILE A 202 -7.85 1.30 -2.49
C ILE A 202 -9.19 1.98 -2.17
N VAL A 203 -9.25 3.30 -2.06
CA VAL A 203 -10.49 4.05 -1.83
C VAL A 203 -11.52 3.81 -2.93
N LYS A 204 -11.09 3.78 -4.20
CA LYS A 204 -11.97 3.42 -5.33
C LYS A 204 -12.50 1.98 -5.19
N PHE A 205 -11.68 1.07 -4.69
CA PHE A 205 -12.10 -0.30 -4.40
C PHE A 205 -13.09 -0.36 -3.22
N CYS A 206 -12.85 0.35 -2.13
CA CYS A 206 -13.77 0.44 -0.98
C CYS A 206 -15.14 0.99 -1.39
N ARG A 207 -15.18 2.06 -2.21
CA ARG A 207 -16.45 2.59 -2.77
C ARG A 207 -17.16 1.60 -3.68
N TYR A 208 -16.42 0.75 -4.38
CA TYR A 208 -17.01 -0.33 -5.17
C TYR A 208 -17.56 -1.43 -4.26
N LEU A 209 -16.82 -1.80 -3.22
CA LEU A 209 -17.16 -2.82 -2.24
C LEU A 209 -18.43 -2.45 -1.45
N GLU A 210 -18.55 -1.19 -1.03
CA GLU A 210 -19.75 -0.66 -0.36
C GLU A 210 -21.03 -0.88 -1.18
N LYS A 211 -20.95 -0.71 -2.51
CA LYS A 211 -22.09 -0.84 -3.43
C LYS A 211 -22.36 -2.27 -3.89
N ASN A 212 -21.37 -3.14 -3.81
CA ASN A 212 -21.41 -4.50 -4.37
C ASN A 212 -21.05 -5.54 -3.31
N TRP A 213 -21.37 -5.26 -2.04
CA TRP A 213 -21.04 -6.12 -0.92
C TRP A 213 -21.60 -7.54 -1.18
N PRO A 214 -20.78 -8.60 -1.03
CA PRO A 214 -21.15 -9.92 -1.50
C PRO A 214 -22.08 -10.70 -0.55
N LEU A 215 -22.28 -10.21 0.68
CA LEU A 215 -23.12 -10.86 1.70
C LEU A 215 -24.41 -10.05 1.94
N ASP A 216 -25.42 -10.71 2.47
CA ASP A 216 -26.70 -10.07 2.86
C ASP A 216 -26.55 -9.23 4.15
N ASP A 217 -25.61 -9.61 5.01
CA ASP A 217 -25.25 -8.84 6.20
C ASP A 217 -24.43 -7.61 5.81
N VAL A 218 -25.01 -6.42 6.01
CA VAL A 218 -24.46 -5.12 5.55
C VAL A 218 -23.56 -4.47 6.61
N SER A 219 -23.39 -5.08 7.80
CA SER A 219 -22.64 -4.49 8.93
C SER A 219 -21.24 -3.99 8.51
N CYS A 220 -20.43 -4.82 7.85
CA CYS A 220 -19.11 -4.40 7.36
C CYS A 220 -19.18 -3.34 6.25
N ALA A 221 -20.22 -3.34 5.40
CA ALA A 221 -20.36 -2.31 4.38
C ALA A 221 -20.73 -0.94 4.99
N GLU A 222 -21.45 -0.93 6.11
CA GLU A 222 -21.72 0.28 6.89
C GLU A 222 -20.48 0.80 7.60
N GLU A 223 -19.64 -0.09 8.14
CA GLU A 223 -18.34 0.26 8.72
C GLU A 223 -17.43 0.91 7.67
N ILE A 224 -17.29 0.31 6.49
CA ILE A 224 -16.55 0.89 5.37
C ILE A 224 -17.10 2.27 4.99
N ARG A 225 -18.43 2.43 4.95
CA ARG A 225 -19.05 3.72 4.65
C ARG A 225 -18.72 4.77 5.71
N LYS A 226 -18.69 4.40 6.99
CA LYS A 226 -18.34 5.29 8.10
C LYS A 226 -16.89 5.76 7.96
N ASP A 227 -15.98 4.83 7.70
CA ASP A 227 -14.55 5.13 7.54
C ASP A 227 -14.25 5.97 6.30
N LEU A 228 -15.04 5.84 5.23
CA LEU A 228 -14.90 6.66 4.02
C LEU A 228 -15.43 8.10 4.16
N LYS A 229 -16.23 8.39 5.20
CA LYS A 229 -16.81 9.72 5.46
C LYS A 229 -15.97 10.56 6.43
N ASN A 230 -15.18 9.90 7.27
CA ASN A 230 -14.21 10.53 8.17
C ASN A 230 -12.93 10.88 7.40
#